data_AF-A0A3S9T1U7-F1
#
_entry.id   AF-A0A3S9T1U7-F1
#
_cell.length_a   1.000
_cell.length_b   1.000
_cell.length_c   1.000
_cell.angle_alpha   90.00
_cell.angle_beta   90.00
_cell.angle_gamma   90.00
#
_symmetry.space_group_name_H-M   'P 1'
#
loop_
_entity.id
_entity.type
_entity.pdbx_description
1 polymer ?
#
loop_
_entity_poly.entity_id
_entity_poly.type
_entity_poly.pdbx_seq_one_letter_code
_entity_poly.pdbx_strand_id
1 'polypeptide(L)'
;MFLRRFLKSKEGFTLIELLVVLAVLGILAAVAVPRFANMQDKANLIKAKTELKQVQTAMELYYAENGEYPADEMAFNDALNTYLVSDDLNDYTFTNYQITVDGYSVQTTVDGTTITITRTNIQES
;
A
#
# COMPACT_ATOMS: atom_id res chain seq x y z
N MET A 1 2.12 33.77 59.64
CA MET A 1 2.29 32.64 58.71
C MET A 1 2.82 33.19 57.40
N PHE A 2 4.02 32.76 57.00
CA PHE A 2 4.81 33.35 55.91
C PHE A 2 4.19 33.05 54.53
N LEU A 3 3.61 34.05 53.88
CA LEU A 3 3.32 33.98 52.45
C LEU A 3 4.53 34.50 51.68
N ARG A 4 5.56 33.63 51.57
CA ARG A 4 6.70 33.86 50.69
C ARG A 4 6.22 33.79 49.24
N ARG A 5 6.11 34.97 48.66
CA ARG A 5 5.85 35.28 47.26
C ARG A 5 6.88 34.57 46.36
N PHE A 6 6.50 33.43 45.79
CA PHE A 6 7.14 32.87 44.59
C PHE A 6 6.74 33.74 43.39
N LEU A 7 7.37 34.92 43.26
CA LEU A 7 7.46 35.54 41.94
C LEU A 7 8.47 34.71 41.15
N LYS A 8 7.98 33.66 40.48
CA LYS A 8 8.70 33.00 39.40
C LYS A 8 9.12 34.09 38.41
N SER A 9 10.43 34.24 38.21
CA SER A 9 11.01 34.92 37.05
C SER A 9 10.37 34.34 35.80
N LYS A 10 9.49 35.12 35.15
CA LYS A 10 9.03 34.79 33.80
C LYS A 10 10.14 35.19 32.84
N GLU A 11 11.08 34.29 32.63
CA GLU A 11 11.99 34.36 31.48
C GLU A 11 11.15 34.09 30.23
N GLY A 12 11.00 35.12 29.40
CA GLY A 12 10.32 35.01 28.10
C GLY A 12 11.32 34.58 27.04
N PHE A 13 10.91 33.66 26.16
CA PHE A 13 11.68 33.31 24.97
C PHE A 13 11.96 34.55 24.13
N THR A 14 13.18 34.69 23.65
CA THR A 14 13.55 35.76 22.73
C THR A 14 13.01 35.45 21.33
N LEU A 15 12.67 36.49 20.57
CA LEU A 15 12.22 36.32 19.19
C LEU A 15 13.29 35.67 18.31
N ILE A 16 14.57 35.90 18.61
CA ILE A 16 15.70 35.31 17.88
C ILE A 16 15.83 33.80 18.15
N GLU A 17 15.55 33.34 19.38
CA GLU A 17 15.53 31.90 19.69
C GLU A 17 14.46 31.17 18.87
N LEU A 18 13.25 31.75 18.77
CA LEU A 18 12.19 31.14 17.96
C LEU A 18 12.52 31.19 16.46
N LEU A 19 13.17 32.26 16.00
CA LEU A 19 13.55 32.43 14.60
C LEU A 19 14.57 31.37 14.16
N VAL A 20 15.62 31.14 14.94
CA VAL A 20 16.64 30.12 14.63
C VAL A 20 16.02 28.72 14.64
N VAL A 21 15.10 28.44 15.57
CA VAL A 21 14.39 27.14 15.62
C VAL A 21 13.56 26.91 14.37
N LEU A 22 12.76 27.90 13.94
CA LEU A 22 11.97 27.78 12.72
C LEU A 22 12.83 27.67 11.46
N ALA A 23 13.98 28.34 11.42
CA ALA A 23 14.94 28.21 10.32
C ALA A 23 15.46 26.77 10.20
N VAL A 24 15.86 26.15 11.33
CA VAL A 24 16.31 24.75 11.34
C VAL A 24 15.14 23.79 11.02
N LEU A 25 13.95 24.00 11.58
CA LEU A 25 12.76 23.20 11.26
C LEU A 25 12.38 23.29 9.78
N GLY A 26 12.53 24.45 9.16
CA GLY A 26 12.31 24.65 7.73
C GLY A 26 13.27 23.83 6.86
N ILE A 27 14.56 23.81 7.22
CA ILE A 27 15.58 23.00 6.53
C ILE A 27 15.27 21.49 6.67
N LEU A 28 14.95 21.05 7.89
CA LEU A 28 14.60 19.65 8.14
C LEU A 28 13.33 19.23 7.40
N ALA A 29 12.29 20.08 7.41
CA ALA A 29 11.04 19.82 6.70
C ALA A 29 11.24 19.74 5.19
N ALA A 30 12.05 20.63 4.60
CA ALA A 30 12.34 20.63 3.17
C ALA A 30 12.96 19.31 2.67
N VAL A 31 13.78 18.65 3.52
CA VAL A 31 14.37 17.34 3.19
C VAL A 31 13.45 16.18 3.57
N ALA A 32 12.71 16.29 4.68
CA ALA A 32 11.86 15.23 5.19
C ALA A 32 10.60 14.99 4.35
N VAL A 33 9.90 16.05 3.94
CA VAL A 33 8.63 15.97 3.18
C VAL A 33 8.77 15.18 1.87
N PRO A 34 9.71 15.47 0.96
CA PRO A 34 9.83 14.70 -0.28
C PRO A 34 10.25 13.25 -0.02
N ARG A 35 11.09 13.00 1.00
CA ARG A 35 11.48 11.63 1.36
C ARG A 35 10.29 10.82 1.88
N PHE A 36 9.46 11.43 2.72
CA PHE A 36 8.26 10.79 3.27
C PHE A 36 7.25 10.45 2.17
N ALA A 37 6.97 11.37 1.25
CA ALA A 37 6.09 11.12 0.10
C ALA A 37 6.58 9.93 -0.74
N ASN A 38 7.86 9.93 -1.14
CA ASN A 38 8.44 8.81 -1.89
C ASN A 38 8.43 7.47 -1.13
N MET A 39 8.54 7.49 0.20
CA MET A 39 8.45 6.29 1.03
C MET A 39 7.02 5.76 1.07
N GLN A 40 6.02 6.65 1.14
CA GLN A 40 4.62 6.27 1.10
C GLN A 40 4.26 5.62 -0.24
N ASP A 41 4.67 6.22 -1.37
CA ASP A 41 4.42 5.67 -2.71
C ASP A 41 5.06 4.26 -2.87
N LYS A 42 6.29 4.10 -2.38
CA LYS A 42 6.97 2.80 -2.38
C LYS A 42 6.26 1.78 -1.48
N ALA A 43 5.78 2.19 -0.32
CA ALA A 43 5.02 1.32 0.58
C ALA A 43 3.73 0.86 -0.07
N ASN A 44 2.99 1.76 -0.73
CA ASN A 44 1.78 1.44 -1.50
C ASN A 44 2.08 0.41 -2.61
N LEU A 45 3.13 0.65 -3.39
CA LEU A 45 3.55 -0.27 -4.46
C LEU A 45 3.94 -1.66 -3.91
N ILE A 46 4.65 -1.73 -2.78
CA ILE A 46 5.02 -3.01 -2.13
C ILE A 46 3.78 -3.75 -1.62
N LYS A 47 2.82 -3.04 -1.01
CA LYS A 47 1.54 -3.60 -0.57
C LYS A 47 0.78 -4.20 -1.75
N ALA A 48 0.58 -3.44 -2.81
CA ALA A 48 -0.12 -3.89 -4.01
C ALA A 48 0.53 -5.11 -4.68
N LYS A 49 1.86 -5.18 -4.71
CA LYS A 49 2.59 -6.38 -5.15
C LYS A 49 2.34 -7.59 -4.24
N THR A 50 2.21 -7.36 -2.94
CA THR A 50 1.97 -8.43 -1.96
C THR A 50 0.56 -8.98 -2.10
N GLU A 51 -0.42 -8.09 -2.27
CA GLU A 51 -1.82 -8.47 -2.50
C GLU A 51 -2.01 -9.22 -3.82
N LEU A 52 -1.40 -8.74 -4.91
CA LEU A 52 -1.44 -9.47 -6.18
C LEU A 52 -0.85 -10.88 -6.07
N LYS A 53 0.18 -11.09 -5.24
CA LYS A 53 0.72 -12.43 -4.95
C LYS A 53 -0.25 -13.29 -4.16
N GLN A 54 -1.04 -12.71 -3.26
CA GLN A 54 -2.10 -13.42 -2.55
C GLN A 54 -3.19 -13.85 -3.54
N VAL A 55 -3.61 -12.96 -4.44
CA VAL A 55 -4.53 -13.28 -5.55
C VAL A 55 -3.99 -14.42 -6.40
N GLN A 56 -2.71 -14.37 -6.79
CA GLN A 56 -2.07 -15.49 -7.50
C GLN A 56 -2.17 -16.80 -6.71
N THR A 57 -1.86 -16.78 -5.42
CA THR A 57 -1.94 -17.97 -4.57
C THR A 57 -3.37 -18.54 -4.53
N ALA A 58 -4.38 -17.69 -4.39
CA ALA A 58 -5.78 -18.08 -4.42
C ALA A 58 -6.20 -18.69 -5.77
N MET A 59 -5.73 -18.13 -6.87
CA MET A 59 -5.98 -18.67 -8.21
C MET A 59 -5.33 -20.03 -8.42
N GLU A 60 -4.12 -20.23 -7.86
CA GLU A 60 -3.43 -21.52 -7.91
C GLU A 60 -4.12 -22.59 -7.05
N LEU A 61 -4.65 -22.21 -5.89
CA LEU A 61 -5.49 -23.08 -5.04
C LEU A 61 -6.77 -23.48 -5.76
N TYR A 62 -7.47 -22.51 -6.36
CA TYR A 62 -8.68 -22.77 -7.15
C TYR A 62 -8.40 -23.76 -8.29
N TYR A 63 -7.32 -23.56 -9.05
CA TYR A 63 -6.93 -24.47 -10.12
C TYR A 63 -6.57 -25.87 -9.61
N ALA A 64 -5.90 -25.97 -8.45
CA ALA A 64 -5.55 -27.25 -7.86
C ALA A 64 -6.78 -28.06 -7.45
N GLU A 65 -7.88 -27.40 -7.07
CA GLU A 65 -9.13 -28.06 -6.66
C GLU A 65 -10.07 -28.34 -7.84
N ASN A 66 -10.21 -27.39 -8.78
CA ASN A 66 -11.20 -27.47 -9.85
C ASN A 66 -10.62 -27.91 -11.21
N GLY A 67 -9.29 -27.91 -11.36
CA GLY A 67 -8.60 -28.28 -12.60
C GLY A 67 -8.64 -27.20 -13.70
N GLU A 68 -9.31 -26.08 -13.44
CA GLU A 68 -9.44 -24.94 -14.34
C GLU A 68 -9.36 -23.63 -13.56
N TYR A 69 -9.02 -22.53 -14.24
CA TYR A 69 -9.12 -21.20 -13.62
C TYR A 69 -10.57 -20.70 -13.68
N PRO A 70 -10.99 -19.81 -12.76
CA PRO A 70 -12.32 -19.22 -12.77
C PRO A 70 -12.61 -18.62 -14.15
N ALA A 71 -13.71 -19.02 -14.78
CA ALA A 71 -14.01 -18.70 -16.18
C ALA A 71 -14.72 -17.34 -16.37
N ASP A 72 -15.24 -16.76 -15.29
CA ASP A 72 -15.92 -15.48 -15.29
C ASP A 72 -15.63 -14.67 -14.01
N GLU A 73 -16.08 -13.41 -13.98
CA GLU A 73 -15.88 -12.49 -12.86
C GLU A 73 -16.55 -12.98 -11.57
N MET A 74 -17.66 -13.70 -11.66
CA MET A 74 -18.36 -14.21 -10.48
C MET A 74 -17.59 -15.35 -9.83
N ALA A 75 -17.13 -16.31 -10.62
CA ALA A 75 -16.28 -17.40 -10.18
C ALA A 75 -14.93 -16.89 -9.65
N PHE A 76 -14.38 -15.83 -10.25
CA PHE A 76 -13.17 -15.18 -9.75
C PHE A 76 -13.38 -14.61 -8.35
N ASN A 77 -14.44 -13.80 -8.15
CA ASN A 77 -14.75 -13.23 -6.85
C ASN A 77 -15.02 -14.32 -5.80
N ASP A 78 -15.71 -15.40 -6.18
CA ASP A 78 -15.93 -16.56 -5.31
C ASP A 78 -14.62 -17.24 -4.91
N ALA A 79 -13.71 -17.45 -5.87
CA ALA A 79 -12.36 -17.96 -5.60
C ALA A 79 -11.58 -17.05 -4.66
N LEU A 80 -11.63 -15.73 -4.86
CA LEU A 80 -10.97 -14.78 -3.97
C LEU A 80 -11.56 -14.86 -2.55
N ASN A 81 -12.89 -14.86 -2.40
CA ASN A 81 -13.55 -14.95 -1.10
C ASN A 81 -13.26 -16.28 -0.38
N THR A 82 -13.06 -17.35 -1.13
CA THR A 82 -12.83 -18.69 -0.57
C THR A 82 -11.37 -18.91 -0.17
N TYR A 83 -10.43 -18.47 -1.00
CA TYR A 83 -9.01 -18.83 -0.85
C TYR A 83 -8.09 -17.68 -0.40
N LEU A 84 -8.59 -16.44 -0.28
CA LEU A 84 -7.82 -15.34 0.31
C LEU A 84 -8.03 -15.26 1.83
N VAL A 85 -6.93 -15.08 2.55
CA VAL A 85 -6.89 -14.98 4.02
C VAL A 85 -6.74 -13.52 4.48
N SER A 86 -7.04 -12.55 3.61
CA SER A 86 -6.83 -11.13 3.88
C SER A 86 -8.11 -10.31 3.79
N ASP A 87 -8.43 -9.61 4.90
CA ASP A 87 -9.53 -8.63 5.02
C ASP A 87 -9.16 -7.27 4.38
N ASP A 88 -7.91 -7.12 3.92
CA ASP A 88 -7.29 -5.85 3.50
C ASP A 88 -7.41 -5.54 2.00
N LEU A 89 -8.11 -6.35 1.19
CA LEU A 89 -8.20 -6.15 -0.28
C LEU A 89 -9.04 -4.95 -0.70
N ASN A 90 -9.69 -4.28 0.25
CA ASN A 90 -10.55 -3.12 -0.01
C ASN A 90 -9.77 -1.85 -0.41
N ASP A 91 -8.45 -1.83 -0.23
CA ASP A 91 -7.62 -0.65 -0.53
C ASP A 91 -7.25 -0.53 -2.03
N TYR A 92 -7.50 -1.54 -2.86
CA TYR A 92 -7.14 -1.53 -4.29
C TYR A 92 -8.25 -2.04 -5.21
N THR A 93 -8.55 -1.25 -6.25
CA THR A 93 -9.47 -1.65 -7.31
C THR A 93 -8.72 -2.40 -8.41
N PHE A 94 -8.96 -3.72 -8.51
CA PHE A 94 -8.49 -4.50 -9.65
C PHE A 94 -9.19 -3.99 -10.92
N THR A 95 -8.43 -3.31 -11.77
CA THR A 95 -9.00 -2.51 -12.87
C THR A 95 -9.17 -3.31 -14.15
N ASN A 96 -8.39 -4.38 -14.32
CA ASN A 96 -8.45 -5.21 -15.51
C ASN A 96 -8.14 -6.68 -15.17
N TYR A 97 -9.17 -7.51 -15.28
CA TYR A 97 -9.12 -8.95 -15.08
C TYR A 97 -9.44 -9.63 -16.41
N GLN A 98 -8.54 -10.49 -16.87
CA GLN A 98 -8.72 -11.24 -18.11
C GLN A 98 -8.41 -12.72 -17.86
N ILE A 99 -9.39 -13.56 -18.13
CA ILE A 99 -9.23 -15.02 -18.09
C ILE A 99 -9.08 -15.51 -19.51
N THR A 100 -8.13 -16.41 -19.72
CA THR A 100 -8.01 -17.19 -20.95
C THR A 100 -8.05 -18.67 -20.55
N VAL A 101 -8.43 -19.55 -21.48
CA VAL A 101 -8.56 -21.01 -21.23
C VAL A 101 -7.31 -21.60 -20.56
N ASP A 102 -6.12 -21.08 -20.89
CA ASP A 102 -4.83 -21.55 -20.39
C ASP A 102 -4.12 -20.56 -19.44
N GLY A 103 -4.82 -19.56 -18.91
CA GLY A 103 -4.14 -18.53 -18.12
C GLY A 103 -5.02 -17.43 -17.55
N TYR A 104 -4.41 -16.56 -16.75
CA TYR A 104 -5.08 -15.39 -16.19
C TYR A 104 -4.15 -14.18 -16.21
N SER A 105 -4.74 -12.99 -16.29
CA SER A 105 -4.07 -11.72 -16.09
C SER A 105 -4.88 -10.87 -15.12
N VAL A 106 -4.26 -10.46 -14.01
CA VAL A 106 -4.85 -9.57 -13.02
C VAL A 106 -4.00 -8.30 -12.96
N GLN A 107 -4.66 -7.15 -13.09
CA GLN A 107 -4.01 -5.84 -13.06
C GLN A 107 -4.55 -4.99 -11.92
N THR A 108 -3.65 -4.36 -11.18
CA THR A 108 -3.96 -3.28 -10.25
C THR A 108 -3.18 -2.05 -10.64
N THR A 109 -3.75 -0.86 -10.46
CA THR A 109 -3.05 0.41 -10.69
C THR A 109 -2.95 1.17 -9.38
N VAL A 110 -1.72 1.53 -9.01
CA VAL A 110 -1.40 2.20 -7.76
C VAL A 110 -0.58 3.43 -8.05
N ASP A 111 -1.09 4.60 -7.67
CA ASP A 111 -0.40 5.88 -7.82
C ASP A 111 0.12 6.11 -9.26
N GLY A 112 -0.66 5.68 -10.28
CA GLY A 112 -0.33 5.79 -11.71
C GLY A 112 0.59 4.69 -12.25
N THR A 113 1.03 3.75 -11.41
CA THR A 113 1.83 2.58 -11.82
C THR A 113 0.92 1.35 -11.93
N THR A 114 0.80 0.79 -13.13
CA THR A 114 0.08 -0.47 -13.34
C THR A 114 1.00 -1.66 -13.03
N ILE A 115 0.54 -2.53 -12.14
CA ILE A 115 1.17 -3.80 -11.82
C ILE A 115 0.29 -4.90 -12.40
N THR A 116 0.87 -5.73 -13.26
CA THR A 116 0.20 -6.85 -13.91
C THR A 116 0.85 -8.14 -13.44
N ILE A 117 0.04 -9.08 -12.95
CA ILE A 117 0.44 -10.48 -12.82
C ILE A 117 -0.27 -11.25 -13.91
N THR A 118 0.50 -11.98 -14.71
CA THR A 118 -0.01 -12.83 -15.77
C THR A 118 0.58 -14.22 -15.61
N ARG A 119 -0.26 -15.24 -15.75
CA ARG A 119 0.16 -16.61 -15.94
C ARG A 119 -0.39 -17.07 -17.28
N THR A 120 0.49 -17.49 -18.18
CA THR A 120 0.14 -18.13 -19.45
C THR A 120 0.76 -19.52 -19.43
N ASN A 121 -0.04 -20.59 -19.53
CA ASN A 121 0.49 -21.91 -19.88
C ASN A 121 0.90 -21.87 -21.36
N ILE A 122 2.05 -21.27 -21.67
CA ILE A 122 2.75 -21.62 -22.90
C ILE A 122 3.56 -22.87 -22.53
N GLN A 123 2.96 -24.04 -22.69
CA GLN A 123 3.74 -25.26 -22.82
C GLN A 123 4.56 -25.09 -24.12
N GLU A 124 5.83 -24.70 -24.01
CA GLU A 124 6.75 -24.87 -25.13
C GLU A 124 6.77 -26.36 -25.48
N SER A 125 6.21 -26.70 -26.65
CA SER A 125 6.47 -27.98 -27.34
C SER A 125 7.75 -27.87 -28.15
#